data_AF-A0A851ME97-F1
#
_entry.id   AF-A0A851ME97-F1
#
_cell.length_a   1.000
_cell.length_b   1.000
_cell.length_c   1.000
_cell.angle_alpha   90.00
_cell.angle_beta   90.00
_cell.angle_gamma   90.00
#
_symmetry.space_group_name_H-M   'P 1'
#
loop_
_entity.id
_entity.type
_entity.pdbx_description
1 polymer ?
#
loop_
_entity_poly.entity_id
_entity_poly.type
_entity_poly.pdbx_seq_one_letter_code
_entity_poly.pdbx_strand_id
1 'polypeptide(L)'
;AVPAELQFVLDADTERRRRGQAPRVSFLGRGPADPEHQLSGTLELPRQHGRACVTPTFQLHEGIRDKLRPIVVTLTYGIRGAGEARQVRGAALPPLPPAL
;
A
#
# COMPACT_ATOMS: atom_id res chain seq x y z
N ALA A 1 -9.74 -22.59 0.49
CA ALA A 1 -8.42 -21.93 0.48
C ALA A 1 -8.52 -20.68 1.34
N VAL A 2 -7.50 -20.35 2.13
CA VAL A 2 -7.46 -19.07 2.84
C VAL A 2 -7.24 -17.98 1.78
N PRO A 3 -8.05 -16.90 1.74
CA PRO A 3 -7.84 -15.81 0.81
C PRO A 3 -6.47 -15.16 1.08
N ALA A 4 -5.76 -14.79 0.00
CA ALA A 4 -4.50 -14.09 0.13
C ALA A 4 -4.76 -12.62 0.48
N GLU A 5 -3.90 -12.02 1.31
CA GLU A 5 -4.02 -10.63 1.71
C GLU A 5 -2.77 -9.86 1.28
N LEU A 6 -2.96 -8.71 0.66
CA LEU A 6 -1.89 -7.77 0.35
C LEU A 6 -1.87 -6.67 1.40
N GLN A 7 -0.68 -6.31 1.86
CA GLN A 7 -0.47 -5.04 2.55
C GLN A 7 0.04 -4.02 1.53
N PHE A 8 -0.44 -2.77 1.62
CA PHE A 8 -0.06 -1.72 0.68
C PHE A 8 0.19 -0.39 1.39
N VAL A 9 0.96 0.48 0.72
CA VAL A 9 1.17 1.87 1.06
C VAL A 9 1.02 2.70 -0.20
N LEU A 10 0.14 3.70 -0.16
CA LEU A 10 0.09 4.79 -1.12
C LEU A 10 0.88 5.97 -0.57
N ASP A 11 1.73 6.54 -1.40
CA ASP A 11 2.60 7.65 -1.01
C ASP A 11 2.54 8.77 -2.05
N ALA A 12 2.08 9.95 -1.65
CA ALA A 12 1.86 11.08 -2.54
C ALA A 12 3.00 12.11 -2.49
N ASP A 13 3.27 12.76 -3.62
CA ASP A 13 4.34 13.74 -3.80
C ASP A 13 5.74 13.16 -3.52
N THR A 14 5.96 11.86 -3.80
CA THR A 14 7.23 11.17 -3.55
C THR A 14 8.45 11.88 -4.17
N GLU A 15 8.37 12.22 -5.45
CA GLU A 15 9.44 12.94 -6.17
C GLU A 15 9.66 14.37 -5.65
N ARG A 16 8.59 15.01 -5.13
CA ARG A 16 8.66 16.33 -4.49
C ARG A 16 9.39 16.23 -3.15
N ARG A 17 9.03 15.24 -2.33
CA ARG A 17 9.67 15.01 -1.02
C ARG A 17 11.13 14.58 -1.13
N ARG A 18 11.50 13.81 -2.17
CA ARG A 18 12.91 13.48 -2.46
C ARG A 18 13.78 14.71 -2.68
N ARG A 19 13.19 15.85 -3.07
CA ARG A 19 13.86 17.14 -3.22
C ARG A 19 13.80 18.01 -1.96
N GLY A 20 13.36 17.46 -0.83
CA GLY A 20 13.22 18.17 0.44
C GLY A 20 12.02 19.12 0.52
N GLN A 21 11.08 19.04 -0.42
CA GLN A 21 9.89 19.89 -0.44
C GLN A 21 8.73 19.21 0.30
N ALA A 22 7.97 19.99 1.06
CA ALA A 22 6.77 19.48 1.74
C ALA A 22 5.75 18.92 0.73
N PRO A 23 5.03 17.83 1.08
CA PRO A 23 3.94 17.32 0.27
C PRO A 23 2.83 18.37 0.14
N ARG A 24 2.06 18.29 -0.93
CA ARG A 24 0.95 19.20 -1.22
C ARG A 24 -0.41 18.61 -0.91
N VAL A 25 -0.45 17.38 -0.38
CA VAL A 25 -1.70 16.66 -0.15
C VAL A 25 -1.66 15.94 1.18
N SER A 26 -2.86 15.67 1.71
CA SER A 26 -3.06 14.77 2.84
C SER A 26 -4.13 13.73 2.55
N PHE A 27 -3.90 12.46 2.85
CA PHE A 27 -4.91 11.41 2.79
C PHE A 27 -5.92 11.55 3.93
N LEU A 28 -7.23 11.50 3.61
CA LEU A 28 -8.30 11.68 4.60
C LEU A 28 -8.57 10.45 5.46
N GLY A 29 -8.33 9.26 4.90
CA GLY A 29 -8.51 7.98 5.58
C GLY A 29 -7.23 7.42 6.20
N ARG A 30 -6.19 8.24 6.36
CA ARG A 30 -4.88 7.79 6.85
C ARG A 30 -4.96 7.22 8.27
N GLY A 31 -4.19 6.17 8.53
CA GLY A 31 -4.04 5.64 9.88
C GLY A 31 -3.38 6.66 10.83
N PRO A 32 -3.54 6.50 12.15
CA PRO A 32 -2.95 7.42 13.12
C PRO A 32 -1.42 7.44 13.08
N ALA A 33 -0.79 6.33 12.67
CA ALA A 33 0.65 6.22 12.49
C ALA A 33 1.13 6.67 11.10
N ASP A 34 0.22 6.82 10.13
CA ASP A 34 0.58 7.20 8.77
C ASP A 34 0.92 8.69 8.72
N PRO A 35 2.04 9.09 8.08
CA PRO A 35 2.27 10.48 7.71
C PRO A 35 1.11 11.04 6.86
N GLU A 36 0.91 12.35 6.86
CA GLU A 36 -0.21 12.96 6.12
C GLU A 36 -0.28 12.58 4.63
N HIS A 37 0.88 12.40 4.00
CA HIS A 37 1.05 12.10 2.59
C HIS A 37 1.04 10.61 2.28
N GLN A 38 0.77 9.76 3.28
CA GLN A 38 0.67 8.32 3.11
C GLN A 38 -0.70 7.79 3.57
N LEU A 39 -1.05 6.64 2.99
CA LEU A 39 -2.12 5.79 3.45
C LEU A 39 -1.61 4.36 3.39
N SER A 40 -1.56 3.68 4.53
CA SER A 40 -1.32 2.25 4.61
C SER A 40 -2.62 1.48 4.79
N GLY A 41 -2.64 0.23 4.34
CA GLY A 41 -3.81 -0.63 4.49
C GLY A 41 -3.57 -2.06 4.05
N THR A 42 -4.61 -2.87 4.16
CA THR A 42 -4.62 -4.22 3.63
C THR A 42 -5.78 -4.43 2.66
N LEU A 43 -5.59 -5.39 1.74
CA LEU A 43 -6.53 -5.73 0.69
C LEU A 43 -6.61 -7.25 0.57
N GLU A 44 -7.76 -7.82 0.90
CA GLU A 44 -8.01 -9.23 0.68
C GLU A 44 -8.30 -9.51 -0.79
N LEU A 45 -7.63 -10.53 -1.34
CA LEU A 45 -7.86 -11.05 -2.67
C LEU A 45 -8.85 -12.21 -2.58
N PRO A 46 -10.07 -12.07 -3.15
CA PRO A 46 -11.17 -13.00 -2.88
C PRO A 46 -10.91 -14.40 -3.47
N ARG A 47 -10.23 -14.46 -4.60
CA ARG A 47 -9.84 -15.68 -5.30
C ARG A 47 -8.78 -15.37 -6.35
N GLN A 48 -8.14 -16.40 -6.90
CA GLN A 48 -7.30 -16.28 -8.09
C GLN A 48 -8.09 -15.60 -9.22
N HIS A 49 -7.45 -14.65 -9.89
CA HIS A 49 -8.06 -13.80 -10.93
C HIS A 49 -9.24 -12.91 -10.46
N GLY A 50 -9.59 -12.94 -9.18
CA GLY A 50 -10.51 -11.98 -8.57
C GLY A 50 -9.84 -10.61 -8.44
N ARG A 51 -10.63 -9.54 -8.58
CA ARG A 51 -10.17 -8.17 -8.40
C ARG A 51 -10.79 -7.60 -7.13
N ALA A 52 -10.00 -6.83 -6.39
CA ALA A 52 -10.44 -6.01 -5.27
C ALA A 52 -9.80 -4.64 -5.42
N CYS A 53 -10.53 -3.58 -5.04
CA CYS A 53 -10.09 -2.20 -5.20
C CYS A 53 -10.31 -1.44 -3.89
N VAL A 54 -9.42 -0.50 -3.62
CA VAL A 54 -9.61 0.55 -2.59
C VAL A 54 -9.68 1.90 -3.30
N THR A 55 -10.55 2.78 -2.80
CA THR A 55 -10.75 4.12 -3.37
C THR A 55 -10.47 5.18 -2.31
N PRO A 56 -9.19 5.48 -2.05
CA PRO A 56 -8.84 6.48 -1.05
C PRO A 56 -8.95 7.90 -1.61
N THR A 57 -9.32 8.81 -0.73
CA THR A 57 -9.40 10.24 -1.03
C THR A 57 -8.25 10.96 -0.32
N PHE A 58 -7.57 11.83 -1.06
CA PHE A 58 -6.66 12.82 -0.49
C PHE A 58 -7.16 14.22 -0.83
N GLN A 59 -6.84 15.17 0.06
CA GLN A 59 -7.12 16.59 -0.13
C GLN A 59 -5.84 17.30 -0.55
N LEU A 60 -6.00 18.23 -1.49
CA LEU A 60 -4.98 19.19 -1.84
C LEU A 60 -4.90 20.27 -0.75
N HIS A 61 -3.69 20.63 -0.34
CA HIS A 61 -3.47 21.72 0.61
C HIS A 61 -3.85 23.07 0.02
N GLU A 62 -4.30 23.97 0.88
CA GLU A 62 -4.49 25.36 0.51
C GLU A 62 -3.15 26.08 0.30
N GLY A 63 -3.15 27.14 -0.52
CA GLY A 63 -1.98 28.01 -0.69
C GLY A 63 -0.80 27.42 -1.47
N ILE A 64 -0.99 26.33 -2.21
CA ILE A 64 0.08 25.75 -3.04
C ILE A 64 0.48 26.72 -4.15
N ARG A 65 1.77 27.07 -4.18
CA ARG A 65 2.38 27.86 -5.25
C ARG A 65 2.71 27.04 -6.49
N ASP A 66 3.19 25.81 -6.29
CA ASP A 66 3.57 24.91 -7.37
C ASP A 66 2.36 24.11 -7.88
N LYS A 67 1.70 24.65 -8.91
CA LYS A 67 0.54 24.05 -9.57
C LYS A 67 0.89 23.34 -10.88
N LEU A 68 2.13 23.50 -11.38
CA LEU A 68 2.53 22.99 -12.69
C LEU A 68 3.11 21.58 -12.60
N ARG A 69 3.73 21.20 -11.48
CA ARG A 69 4.29 19.85 -11.31
C ARG A 69 3.19 18.86 -10.91
N PRO A 70 3.15 17.66 -11.50
CA PRO A 70 2.17 16.65 -11.15
C PRO A 70 2.33 16.19 -9.70
N ILE A 71 1.26 15.71 -9.09
CA ILE A 71 1.28 15.03 -7.79
C ILE A 71 1.46 13.55 -8.09
N VAL A 72 2.68 13.05 -7.92
CA VAL A 72 2.99 11.63 -8.15
C VAL A 72 2.50 10.82 -6.96
N VAL A 73 1.72 9.77 -7.21
CA VAL A 73 1.32 8.80 -6.18
C VAL A 73 2.02 7.48 -6.48
N THR A 74 2.80 6.99 -5.53
CA THR A 74 3.51 5.70 -5.61
C THR A 74 2.74 4.65 -4.82
N LEU A 75 2.48 3.50 -5.43
CA LEU A 75 1.93 2.32 -4.75
C LEU A 75 3.05 1.32 -4.48
N THR A 76 3.23 0.96 -3.21
CA THR A 76 4.08 -0.15 -2.78
C THR A 76 3.20 -1.21 -2.14
N TYR A 77 3.40 -2.48 -2.45
CA TYR A 77 2.60 -3.58 -1.91
C TYR A 77 3.42 -4.84 -1.67
N GLY A 78 2.91 -5.73 -0.79
CA GLY A 78 3.53 -6.98 -0.40
C GLY A 78 2.50 -8.02 0.02
N ILE A 79 2.83 -9.31 -0.08
CA ILE A 79 1.97 -10.39 0.44
C ILE A 79 2.10 -10.43 1.96
N ARG A 80 0.98 -10.32 2.67
CA ARG A 80 0.95 -10.41 4.13
C ARG A 80 1.19 -11.85 4.56
N GLY A 81 2.08 -12.06 5.53
CA GLY A 81 2.33 -13.41 6.09
C GLY A 81 3.11 -14.37 5.18
N ALA A 82 3.78 -13.87 4.13
CA ALA A 82 4.61 -14.66 3.22
C ALA A 82 5.82 -15.38 3.86
N GLY A 83 5.92 -15.45 5.19
CA GLY A 83 6.93 -16.24 5.91
C GLY A 83 6.34 -17.27 6.88
N GLU A 84 5.02 -17.27 7.07
CA GLU A 84 4.34 -18.13 8.05
C GLU A 84 3.84 -19.42 7.39
N ALA A 85 4.77 -20.28 6.95
CA ALA A 85 4.41 -21.56 6.35
C ALA A 85 3.86 -22.53 7.42
N ARG A 86 2.61 -22.95 7.28
CA ARG A 86 2.00 -23.97 8.16
C ARG A 86 2.58 -25.35 7.82
N GLN A 87 3.24 -26.00 8.78
CA GLN A 87 3.73 -27.37 8.63
C GLN A 87 2.56 -28.30 8.28
N VAL A 88 2.66 -28.95 7.12
CA VAL A 88 1.74 -30.02 6.73
C VAL A 88 2.25 -31.32 7.34
N ARG A 89 1.48 -31.91 8.26
CA ARG A 89 1.82 -33.22 8.86
C ARG A 89 1.92 -34.28 7.76
N GLY A 90 3.08 -34.92 7.63
CA GLY A 90 3.34 -35.98 6.66
C GLY A 90 4.03 -35.54 5.36
N ALA A 91 4.31 -34.26 5.16
CA ALA A 91 5.13 -33.80 4.04
C ALA A 91 6.63 -33.94 4.36
N ALA A 92 7.41 -34.47 3.42
CA ALA A 92 8.87 -34.59 3.58
C ALA A 92 9.60 -33.24 3.63
N LEU A 93 9.01 -32.21 3.01
CA LEU A 93 9.49 -30.83 3.00
C LEU A 93 8.35 -29.86 3.32
N PRO A 94 8.64 -28.73 4.00
CA PRO A 94 7.64 -27.71 4.25
C PRO A 94 7.18 -27.04 2.93
N PRO A 95 5.92 -26.57 2.86
CA PRO A 95 5.46 -25.81 1.71
C PRO A 95 6.23 -24.50 1.56
N LEU A 96 6.52 -24.13 0.31
CA LEU A 96 7.17 -22.85 0.03
C LEU A 96 6.18 -21.70 0.29
N PRO A 97 6.66 -20.59 0.87
CA PRO A 97 5.85 -19.40 0.97
C PRO A 97 5.55 -18.79 -0.41
N PRO A 98 4.45 -18.02 -0.53
CA PRO A 98 4.15 -17.29 -1.76
C PRO A 98 5.13 -16.13 -1.99
N ALA A 99 5.36 -15.76 -3.25
CA ALA A 99 6.23 -14.65 -3.67
C ALA A 99 5.55 -13.77 -4.73
N LEU A 100 5.99 -12.52 -4.84
CA LEU A 100 5.57 -11.54 -5.87
C LEU A 100 6.45 -11.59 -7.11
#